data_AF-A0AAJ8DLS4-F1
#
_entry.id   AF-A0AAJ8DLS4-F1
#
_cell.length_a   1.000
_cell.length_b   1.000
_cell.length_c   1.000
_cell.angle_alpha   90.00
_cell.angle_beta   90.00
_cell.angle_gamma   90.00
#
_symmetry.space_group_name_H-M   'P 1'
#
loop_
_entity.id
_entity.type
_entity.pdbx_description
1 polymer ?
#
loop_
_entity_poly.entity_id
_entity_poly.type
_entity_poly.pdbx_seq_one_letter_code
_entity_poly.pdbx_strand_id
1 'polypeptide(L)'
;MDWWSENYWVMIDLWSKAWLVEAVVGLSKRNVLGPQSCNPEIHPPVFYLMWTIINIARISSMPLWESHILFGAVLLRWLLPVLSFYMLFISYRNLNKHKAWLAINNPSVIPWTRYLTQNGLAVFAWWTLLNAVMDLGIVLKYRAGLPDPQVSTIMLTIVTLCTIIWFILQNVLLIKCMRYTFSVYAILILGVGAMFTRSYRVHNFTTNAIYCGFLMLLMTIMSMIHLVSACLCTDKTNKPLAVQPHWKLADCKTVCQPEGKIKQKHQN
;
A
#
# COMPACT_ATOMS: atom_id res chain seq x y z
N MET A 1 -11.97 -6.06 -16.78
CA MET A 1 -12.88 -6.02 -15.62
C MET A 1 -14.24 -5.51 -16.07
N ASP A 2 -15.29 -5.72 -15.28
CA ASP A 2 -16.61 -5.11 -15.55
C ASP A 2 -16.65 -3.61 -15.25
N TRP A 3 -17.58 -2.91 -15.86
CA TRP A 3 -17.70 -1.45 -15.78
C TRP A 3 -17.88 -0.91 -14.35
N TRP A 4 -18.61 -1.62 -13.49
CA TRP A 4 -18.84 -1.20 -12.10
C TRP A 4 -17.52 -1.04 -11.31
N SER A 5 -16.47 -1.74 -11.74
CA SER A 5 -15.15 -1.68 -11.12
C SER A 5 -14.40 -0.37 -11.40
N GLU A 6 -14.82 0.41 -12.40
CA GLU A 6 -14.23 1.72 -12.71
C GLU A 6 -14.47 2.73 -11.58
N ASN A 7 -15.60 2.61 -10.87
CA ASN A 7 -15.94 3.44 -9.71
C ASN A 7 -14.95 3.28 -8.54
N TYR A 8 -14.16 2.20 -8.49
CA TYR A 8 -13.18 2.01 -7.42
C TYR A 8 -12.05 3.02 -7.46
N TRP A 9 -11.72 3.55 -8.64
CA TRP A 9 -10.74 4.62 -8.74
C TRP A 9 -11.14 5.85 -7.92
N VAL A 10 -12.44 6.16 -7.84
CA VAL A 10 -12.94 7.28 -7.01
C VAL A 10 -12.64 7.05 -5.54
N MET A 11 -12.94 5.86 -5.01
CA MET A 11 -12.65 5.51 -3.62
C MET A 11 -11.14 5.58 -3.33
N ILE A 12 -10.32 5.03 -4.22
CA ILE A 12 -8.85 5.00 -4.08
C ILE A 12 -8.26 6.41 -4.15
N ASP A 13 -8.76 7.25 -5.06
CA ASP A 13 -8.31 8.63 -5.23
C ASP A 13 -8.73 9.49 -4.01
N LEU A 14 -9.93 9.28 -3.46
CA LEU A 14 -10.37 9.93 -2.21
C LEU A 14 -9.49 9.53 -1.02
N TRP A 15 -9.22 8.23 -0.86
CA TRP A 15 -8.33 7.75 0.20
C TRP A 15 -6.91 8.31 0.01
N SER A 16 -6.43 8.36 -1.24
CA SER A 16 -5.12 8.91 -1.56
C SER A 16 -5.00 10.39 -1.21
N LYS A 17 -6.05 11.16 -1.50
CA LYS A 17 -6.13 12.58 -1.09
C LYS A 17 -6.18 12.72 0.42
N ALA A 18 -6.85 11.83 1.15
CA ALA A 18 -6.95 11.92 2.59
C ALA A 18 -5.59 11.86 3.30
N TRP A 19 -4.71 10.92 2.92
CA TRP A 19 -3.36 10.86 3.53
C TRP A 19 -2.45 12.00 3.08
N LEU A 20 -2.65 12.55 1.87
CA LEU A 20 -1.96 13.78 1.44
C LEU A 20 -2.39 15.00 2.24
N VAL A 21 -3.69 15.14 2.51
CA VAL A 21 -4.22 16.22 3.34
C VAL A 21 -3.65 16.13 4.75
N GLU A 22 -3.57 14.92 5.33
CA GLU A 22 -2.90 14.78 6.61
C GLU A 22 -1.42 15.16 6.56
N ALA A 23 -0.69 14.79 5.50
CA ALA A 23 0.69 15.24 5.34
C ALA A 23 0.81 16.77 5.36
N VAL A 24 -0.09 17.49 4.68
CA VAL A 24 -0.13 18.96 4.67
C VAL A 24 -0.49 19.52 6.05
N VAL A 25 -1.48 18.94 6.73
CA VAL A 25 -1.81 19.31 8.11
C VAL A 25 -0.61 19.08 9.05
N GLY A 26 0.17 18.02 8.82
CA GLY A 26 1.40 17.70 9.54
C GLY A 26 2.51 18.74 9.38
N LEU A 27 2.53 19.51 8.27
CA LEU A 27 3.45 20.65 8.09
C LEU A 27 3.10 21.80 9.05
N SER A 28 1.81 21.98 9.33
CA SER A 28 1.32 23.05 10.22
C SER A 28 1.40 22.66 11.70
N LYS A 29 1.34 21.37 12.01
CA LYS A 29 1.44 20.85 13.38
C LYS A 29 2.89 20.89 13.89
N ARG A 30 3.07 21.40 15.10
CA ARG A 30 4.37 21.44 15.79
C ARG A 30 4.39 20.44 16.95
N ASN A 31 5.51 19.75 17.06
CA ASN A 31 5.88 18.88 18.16
C ASN A 31 6.97 19.52 19.03
N VAL A 32 7.26 18.87 20.17
CA VAL A 32 8.34 19.24 21.10
C VAL A 32 9.71 19.36 20.40
N LEU A 33 9.91 18.66 19.28
CA LEU A 33 11.15 18.67 18.49
C LEU A 33 11.11 19.65 17.29
N GLY A 34 10.01 20.38 17.05
CA GLY A 34 9.80 21.20 15.85
C GLY A 34 8.64 20.70 14.98
N PRO A 35 8.54 21.09 13.70
CA PRO A 35 7.46 20.66 12.82
C PRO A 35 7.32 19.14 12.77
N GLN A 36 6.09 18.63 12.90
CA GLN A 36 5.80 17.20 12.95
C GLN A 36 6.21 16.48 11.64
N SER A 37 6.23 17.20 10.53
CA SER A 37 6.72 16.71 9.23
C SER A 37 8.19 16.30 9.23
N CYS A 38 9.03 16.96 10.03
CA CYS A 38 10.46 16.72 10.06
C CYS A 38 10.88 15.85 11.25
N ASN A 39 10.09 15.87 12.34
CA ASN A 39 10.45 15.23 13.60
C ASN A 39 9.25 14.50 14.25
N PRO A 40 9.19 13.14 14.16
CA PRO A 40 10.06 12.23 13.41
C PRO A 40 9.61 12.11 11.94
N GLU A 41 10.58 12.04 11.04
CA GLU A 41 10.33 11.85 9.61
C GLU A 41 9.83 10.41 9.35
N ILE A 42 8.50 10.23 9.31
CA ILE A 42 7.86 8.97 8.92
C ILE A 42 7.91 8.83 7.39
N HIS A 43 7.55 9.90 6.67
CA HIS A 43 7.50 9.95 5.21
C HIS A 43 8.49 11.01 4.70
N PRO A 44 9.67 10.60 4.17
CA PRO A 44 10.67 11.55 3.70
C PRO A 44 10.23 12.25 2.42
N PRO A 45 10.85 13.38 2.01
CA PRO A 45 10.54 14.07 0.75
C PRO A 45 10.55 13.16 -0.48
N VAL A 46 11.45 12.17 -0.49
CA VAL A 46 11.55 11.14 -1.54
C VAL A 46 10.24 10.34 -1.69
N PHE A 47 9.50 10.11 -0.60
CA PHE A 47 8.19 9.45 -0.62
C PHE A 47 7.17 10.24 -1.45
N TYR A 48 7.12 11.56 -1.27
CA TYR A 48 6.21 12.43 -2.02
C TYR A 48 6.67 12.61 -3.48
N LEU A 49 7.99 12.64 -3.72
CA LEU A 49 8.53 12.65 -5.08
C LEU A 49 8.09 11.39 -5.86
N MET A 50 8.16 10.21 -5.23
CA MET A 50 7.67 8.96 -5.83
C MET A 50 6.18 9.02 -6.14
N TRP A 51 5.37 9.56 -5.22
CA TRP A 51 3.94 9.78 -5.49
C TRP A 51 3.69 10.69 -6.69
N THR A 52 4.48 11.76 -6.82
CA THR A 52 4.40 12.65 -7.99
C THR A 52 4.76 11.91 -9.28
N ILE A 53 5.84 11.12 -9.28
CA ILE A 53 6.24 10.30 -10.44
C ILE A 53 5.13 9.29 -10.81
N ILE A 54 4.50 8.65 -9.83
CA ILE A 54 3.36 7.74 -10.03
C ILE A 54 2.22 8.46 -10.77
N ASN A 55 1.87 9.68 -10.35
CA ASN A 55 0.77 10.43 -10.97
C ASN A 55 1.13 10.90 -12.38
N ILE A 56 2.37 11.35 -12.60
CA ILE A 56 2.86 11.70 -13.94
C ILE A 56 2.81 10.46 -14.85
N ALA A 57 3.32 9.32 -14.41
CA ALA A 57 3.27 8.07 -15.16
C ALA A 57 1.83 7.62 -15.47
N ARG A 58 0.91 7.77 -14.50
CA ARG A 58 -0.52 7.46 -14.68
C ARG A 58 -1.13 8.31 -15.79
N ILE A 59 -0.94 9.64 -15.75
CA ILE A 59 -1.48 10.57 -16.75
C ILE A 59 -0.83 10.32 -18.12
N SER A 60 0.50 10.20 -18.17
CA SER A 60 1.26 9.95 -19.42
C SER A 60 0.90 8.61 -20.08
N SER A 61 0.40 7.62 -19.31
CA SER A 61 -0.03 6.35 -19.88
C SER A 61 -1.30 6.45 -20.73
N MET A 62 -2.18 7.41 -20.45
CA MET A 62 -3.46 7.57 -21.17
C MET A 62 -3.27 7.88 -22.67
N PRO A 63 -2.52 8.92 -23.08
CA PRO A 63 -2.34 9.21 -24.52
C PRO A 63 -1.55 8.13 -25.27
N LEU A 64 -0.68 7.37 -24.58
CA LEU A 64 0.02 6.23 -25.18
C LEU A 64 -0.93 5.09 -25.53
N TRP A 65 -1.98 4.88 -24.73
CA TRP A 65 -3.06 3.96 -25.05
C TRP A 65 -3.85 4.42 -26.27
N GLU A 66 -4.19 5.71 -26.35
CA GLU A 66 -4.89 6.30 -27.51
C GLU A 66 -4.05 6.21 -28.79
N SER A 67 -2.73 6.37 -28.67
CA SER A 67 -1.79 6.29 -29.79
C SER A 67 -1.44 4.84 -30.19
N HIS A 68 -2.08 3.83 -29.60
CA HIS A 68 -1.81 2.40 -29.80
C HIS A 68 -0.34 1.97 -29.54
N ILE A 69 0.43 2.74 -28.78
CA ILE A 69 1.79 2.39 -28.32
C ILE A 69 1.68 1.50 -27.08
N LEU A 70 1.11 0.30 -27.27
CA LEU A 70 0.69 -0.61 -26.20
C LEU A 70 1.83 -0.94 -25.23
N PHE A 71 3.02 -1.27 -25.74
CA PHE A 71 4.14 -1.69 -24.90
C PHE A 71 4.62 -0.59 -23.94
N GLY A 72 4.77 0.64 -24.46
CA GLY A 72 5.15 1.79 -23.63
C GLY A 72 4.09 2.13 -22.57
N ALA A 73 2.81 2.04 -22.94
CA ALA A 73 1.71 2.25 -22.01
C ALA A 73 1.70 1.22 -20.87
N VAL A 74 1.92 -0.06 -21.19
CA VAL A 74 2.00 -1.13 -20.19
C VAL A 74 3.22 -0.96 -19.28
N LEU A 75 4.38 -0.62 -19.82
CA LEU A 75 5.58 -0.36 -19.00
C LEU A 75 5.36 0.76 -17.97
N LEU A 76 4.77 1.87 -18.39
CA LEU A 76 4.42 2.96 -17.46
C LEU A 76 3.43 2.49 -16.40
N ARG A 77 2.47 1.63 -16.75
CA ARG A 77 1.52 1.09 -15.78
C ARG A 77 2.15 0.13 -14.78
N TRP A 78 3.21 -0.59 -15.13
CA TRP A 78 3.99 -1.40 -14.20
C TRP A 78 4.83 -0.56 -13.22
N LEU A 79 5.18 0.68 -13.59
CA LEU A 79 5.89 1.59 -12.68
C LEU A 79 5.05 1.96 -11.45
N LEU A 80 3.72 2.10 -11.61
CA LEU A 80 2.80 2.47 -10.53
C LEU A 80 2.85 1.50 -9.33
N PRO A 81 2.57 0.19 -9.49
CA PRO A 81 2.62 -0.73 -8.36
C PRO A 81 4.03 -0.87 -7.79
N VAL A 82 5.08 -0.85 -8.62
CA VAL A 82 6.48 -0.95 -8.17
C VAL A 82 6.84 0.19 -7.22
N LEU A 83 6.60 1.44 -7.61
CA LEU A 83 6.87 2.59 -6.77
C LEU A 83 5.98 2.59 -5.52
N SER A 84 4.73 2.14 -5.63
CA SER A 84 3.80 2.08 -4.50
C SER A 84 4.24 1.05 -3.44
N PHE A 85 4.70 -0.13 -3.85
CA PHE A 85 5.26 -1.12 -2.93
C PHE A 85 6.55 -0.63 -2.28
N TYR A 86 7.38 0.11 -3.02
CA TYR A 86 8.58 0.71 -2.45
C TYR A 86 8.25 1.81 -1.42
N MET A 87 7.26 2.65 -1.70
CA MET A 87 6.73 3.63 -0.75
C MET A 87 6.17 2.95 0.51
N LEU A 88 5.45 1.82 0.39
CA LEU A 88 4.99 1.03 1.54
C LEU A 88 6.16 0.55 2.38
N PHE A 89 7.21 0.03 1.73
CA PHE A 89 8.41 -0.43 2.42
C PHE A 89 9.07 0.70 3.23
N ILE A 90 9.23 1.90 2.65
CA ILE A 90 9.73 3.08 3.36
C ILE A 90 8.85 3.38 4.58
N SER A 91 7.53 3.43 4.40
CA SER A 91 6.60 3.75 5.47
C SER A 91 6.66 2.74 6.61
N TYR A 92 6.71 1.44 6.31
CA TYR A 92 6.85 0.40 7.33
C TYR A 92 8.16 0.50 8.10
N ARG A 93 9.28 0.70 7.38
CA ARG A 93 10.61 0.79 7.98
C ARG A 93 10.71 2.00 8.92
N ASN A 94 10.27 3.16 8.46
CA ASN A 94 10.36 4.40 9.22
C ASN A 94 9.40 4.42 10.42
N LEU A 95 8.17 3.90 10.26
CA LEU A 95 7.24 3.79 11.37
C LEU A 95 7.78 2.84 12.45
N ASN A 96 8.35 1.69 12.06
CA ASN A 96 8.92 0.75 13.02
C ASN A 96 10.14 1.35 13.76
N LYS A 97 10.97 2.12 13.06
CA LYS A 97 12.12 2.82 13.66
C LYS A 97 11.71 3.85 14.71
N HIS A 98 10.68 4.66 14.44
CA HIS A 98 10.26 5.76 15.32
C HIS A 98 9.10 5.39 16.26
N LYS A 99 8.63 4.13 16.25
CA LYS A 99 7.45 3.67 17.00
C LYS A 99 7.53 3.96 18.50
N ALA A 100 8.67 3.69 19.12
CA ALA A 100 8.85 3.87 20.57
C ALA A 100 8.73 5.34 20.97
N TRP A 101 9.35 6.24 20.20
CA TRP A 101 9.26 7.68 20.43
C TRP A 101 7.85 8.21 20.20
N LEU A 102 7.20 7.77 19.11
CA LEU A 102 5.83 8.16 18.78
C LEU A 102 4.84 7.70 19.84
N ALA A 103 5.02 6.52 20.43
CA ALA A 103 4.12 6.02 21.47
C ALA A 103 4.09 6.91 22.72
N ILE A 104 5.20 7.58 23.04
CA ILE A 104 5.33 8.46 24.21
C ILE A 104 4.86 9.88 23.88
N ASN A 105 5.28 10.42 22.73
CA ASN A 105 5.09 11.84 22.42
C ASN A 105 3.81 12.12 21.63
N ASN A 106 3.44 11.24 20.69
CA ASN A 106 2.33 11.43 19.75
C ASN A 106 1.68 10.09 19.35
N PRO A 107 0.99 9.41 20.29
CA PRO A 107 0.49 8.05 20.05
C PRO A 107 -0.55 7.97 18.94
N SER A 108 -1.29 9.06 18.66
CA SER A 108 -2.33 9.13 17.63
C SER A 108 -1.80 9.02 16.19
N VAL A 109 -0.53 9.35 15.95
CA VAL A 109 0.10 9.30 14.62
C VAL A 109 0.29 7.87 14.15
N ILE A 110 0.51 6.93 15.07
CA ILE A 110 0.73 5.51 14.76
C ILE A 110 -0.51 4.88 14.10
N PRO A 111 -1.72 4.89 14.72
CA PRO A 111 -2.90 4.32 14.08
C PRO A 111 -3.25 5.10 12.81
N TRP A 112 -3.09 6.42 12.79
CA TRP A 112 -3.40 7.21 11.60
C TRP A 112 -2.52 6.84 10.39
N THR A 113 -1.20 6.74 10.59
CA THR A 113 -0.26 6.28 9.54
C THR A 113 -0.62 4.88 9.02
N ARG A 114 -1.01 3.98 9.93
CA ARG A 114 -1.36 2.59 9.57
C ARG A 114 -2.65 2.51 8.78
N TYR A 115 -3.74 3.05 9.33
CA TYR A 115 -5.06 2.92 8.72
C TYR A 115 -5.24 3.84 7.52
N LEU A 116 -4.68 5.05 7.55
CA LEU A 116 -4.83 5.97 6.44
C LEU A 116 -3.77 5.73 5.35
N THR A 117 -2.50 5.92 5.68
CA THR A 117 -1.43 5.93 4.66
C THR A 117 -1.04 4.53 4.20
N GLN A 118 -0.76 3.60 5.12
CA GLN A 118 -0.28 2.26 4.76
C GLN A 118 -1.39 1.41 4.12
N ASN A 119 -2.60 1.38 4.69
CA ASN A 119 -3.71 0.66 4.05
C ASN A 119 -4.14 1.33 2.75
N GLY A 120 -4.21 2.66 2.67
CA GLY A 120 -4.56 3.37 1.44
C GLY A 120 -3.57 3.11 0.31
N LEU A 121 -2.27 3.19 0.61
CA LEU A 121 -1.22 2.91 -0.36
C LEU A 121 -1.17 1.42 -0.75
N ALA A 122 -1.50 0.51 0.17
CA ALA A 122 -1.65 -0.91 -0.14
C ALA A 122 -2.81 -1.15 -1.10
N VAL A 123 -3.98 -0.53 -0.89
CA VAL A 123 -5.10 -0.60 -1.84
C VAL A 123 -4.67 -0.10 -3.20
N PHE A 124 -4.02 1.06 -3.26
CA PHE A 124 -3.54 1.64 -4.52
C PHE A 124 -2.54 0.73 -5.24
N ALA A 125 -1.55 0.17 -4.51
CA ALA A 125 -0.54 -0.73 -5.07
C ALA A 125 -1.16 -1.99 -5.66
N TRP A 126 -2.10 -2.61 -4.95
CA TRP A 126 -2.76 -3.84 -5.42
C TRP A 126 -3.72 -3.59 -6.56
N TRP A 127 -4.48 -2.49 -6.51
CA TRP A 127 -5.37 -2.13 -7.60
C TRP A 127 -4.60 -1.81 -8.89
N THR A 128 -3.51 -1.04 -8.78
CA THR A 128 -2.64 -0.74 -9.93
C THR A 128 -1.92 -1.99 -10.44
N LEU A 129 -1.51 -2.91 -9.58
CA LEU A 129 -0.96 -4.21 -9.99
C LEU A 129 -1.98 -5.03 -10.79
N LEU A 130 -3.22 -5.13 -10.31
CA LEU A 130 -4.29 -5.81 -11.03
C LEU A 130 -4.51 -5.19 -12.42
N ASN A 131 -4.57 -3.86 -12.50
CA ASN A 131 -4.71 -3.17 -13.79
C ASN A 131 -3.49 -3.41 -14.70
N ALA A 132 -2.26 -3.35 -14.18
CA ALA A 132 -1.05 -3.61 -14.95
C ALA A 132 -0.98 -5.05 -15.49
N VAL A 133 -1.43 -6.04 -14.70
CA VAL A 133 -1.58 -7.42 -15.16
C VAL A 133 -2.69 -7.52 -16.21
N MET A 134 -3.80 -6.79 -16.06
CA MET A 134 -4.86 -6.69 -17.06
C MET A 134 -4.35 -6.18 -18.41
N ASP A 135 -3.58 -5.11 -18.36
CA ASP A 135 -2.98 -4.47 -19.52
C ASP A 135 -1.93 -5.37 -20.19
N LEU A 136 -1.17 -6.13 -19.41
CA LEU A 136 -0.27 -7.17 -19.93
C LEU A 136 -1.06 -8.22 -20.73
N GLY A 137 -2.24 -8.63 -20.25
CA GLY A 137 -3.10 -9.56 -20.99
C GLY A 137 -3.56 -9.02 -22.34
N ILE A 138 -3.87 -7.73 -22.42
CA ILE A 138 -4.21 -7.05 -23.69
C ILE A 138 -3.02 -7.16 -24.65
N VAL A 139 -1.80 -6.89 -24.19
CA VAL A 139 -0.58 -7.05 -24.99
C VAL A 139 -0.39 -8.49 -25.44
N LEU A 140 -0.54 -9.47 -24.55
CA LEU A 140 -0.40 -10.89 -24.89
C LEU A 140 -1.42 -11.34 -25.94
N LYS A 141 -2.66 -10.87 -25.85
CA LYS A 141 -3.70 -11.17 -26.84
C LYS A 141 -3.37 -10.56 -28.20
N TYR A 142 -3.11 -9.25 -28.25
CA TYR A 142 -3.03 -8.53 -29.52
C TYR A 142 -1.64 -8.52 -30.18
N ARG A 143 -0.56 -8.65 -29.40
CA ARG A 143 0.82 -8.72 -29.93
C ARG A 143 1.32 -10.15 -30.08
N ALA A 144 1.04 -11.02 -29.11
CA ALA A 144 1.51 -12.41 -29.13
C ALA A 144 0.48 -13.40 -29.71
N GLY A 145 -0.74 -12.95 -30.03
CA GLY A 145 -1.76 -13.77 -30.70
C GLY A 145 -2.31 -14.90 -29.84
N LEU A 146 -2.15 -14.83 -28.51
CA LEU A 146 -2.59 -15.89 -27.61
C LEU A 146 -4.12 -15.94 -27.51
N PRO A 147 -4.72 -17.15 -27.46
CA PRO A 147 -6.15 -17.30 -27.29
C PRO A 147 -6.60 -16.87 -25.89
N ASP A 148 -7.82 -16.32 -25.81
CA ASP A 148 -8.42 -15.74 -24.59
C ASP A 148 -8.35 -16.62 -23.34
N PRO A 149 -8.57 -17.95 -23.42
CA PRO A 149 -8.45 -18.83 -22.25
C PRO A 149 -7.03 -18.85 -21.68
N GLN A 150 -6.00 -18.91 -22.53
CA GLN A 150 -4.61 -18.97 -22.11
C GLN A 150 -4.16 -17.65 -21.48
N VAL A 151 -4.52 -16.53 -22.10
CA VAL A 151 -4.20 -15.18 -21.58
C VAL A 151 -4.78 -15.01 -20.17
N SER A 152 -6.04 -15.36 -19.99
CA SER A 152 -6.72 -15.26 -18.68
C SER A 152 -6.03 -16.12 -17.62
N THR A 153 -5.65 -17.37 -17.96
CA THR A 153 -4.93 -18.25 -17.04
C THR A 153 -3.60 -17.65 -16.61
N ILE A 154 -2.80 -17.12 -17.56
CA ILE A 154 -1.51 -16.47 -17.26
C ILE A 154 -1.71 -15.32 -16.27
N MET A 155 -2.71 -14.47 -16.51
CA MET A 155 -2.99 -13.31 -15.66
C MET A 155 -3.41 -13.74 -14.24
N LEU A 156 -4.30 -14.72 -14.13
CA LEU A 156 -4.73 -15.26 -12.84
C LEU A 156 -3.57 -15.94 -12.09
N THR A 157 -2.68 -16.62 -12.79
CA THR A 157 -1.46 -17.20 -12.20
C THR A 157 -0.53 -16.13 -11.66
N ILE A 158 -0.30 -15.03 -12.40
CA ILE A 158 0.52 -13.90 -11.91
C ILE A 158 -0.09 -13.30 -10.64
N VAL A 159 -1.40 -13.02 -10.64
CA VAL A 159 -2.10 -12.48 -9.44
C VAL A 159 -2.00 -13.45 -8.27
N THR A 160 -2.15 -14.76 -8.51
CA THR A 160 -2.01 -15.79 -7.49
C THR A 160 -0.61 -15.79 -6.88
N LEU A 161 0.44 -15.78 -7.71
CA LEU A 161 1.84 -15.76 -7.25
C LEU A 161 2.13 -14.51 -6.41
N CYS A 162 1.73 -13.32 -6.88
CA CYS A 162 1.89 -12.08 -6.13
C CYS A 162 1.18 -12.16 -4.77
N THR A 163 -0.05 -12.69 -4.74
CA THR A 163 -0.85 -12.82 -3.51
C THR A 163 -0.19 -13.78 -2.50
N ILE A 164 0.35 -14.90 -2.97
CA ILE A 164 1.09 -15.85 -2.13
C ILE A 164 2.35 -15.19 -1.55
N ILE A 165 3.13 -14.50 -2.38
CA ILE A 165 4.34 -13.78 -1.94
C ILE A 165 3.98 -12.77 -0.84
N TRP A 166 2.90 -12.02 -1.03
CA TRP A 166 2.42 -11.06 -0.03
C TRP A 166 1.97 -11.74 1.26
N PHE A 167 1.23 -12.83 1.18
CA PHE A 167 0.80 -13.59 2.35
C PHE A 167 2.00 -14.10 3.16
N ILE A 168 3.04 -14.61 2.49
CA ILE A 168 4.30 -15.03 3.13
C ILE A 168 4.99 -13.83 3.77
N LEU A 169 5.11 -12.71 3.05
CA LEU A 169 5.71 -11.48 3.57
C LEU A 169 4.96 -11.00 4.82
N GLN A 170 3.63 -11.09 4.84
CA GLN A 170 2.77 -10.60 5.91
C GLN A 170 2.80 -11.48 7.15
N ASN A 171 2.78 -12.81 6.98
CA ASN A 171 2.64 -13.75 8.08
C ASN A 171 3.96 -14.36 8.56
N VAL A 172 5.04 -14.25 7.78
CA VAL A 172 6.34 -14.84 8.14
C VAL A 172 7.40 -13.75 8.33
N LEU A 173 7.64 -12.92 7.32
CA LEU A 173 8.83 -12.06 7.28
C LEU A 173 8.63 -10.71 8.00
N LEU A 174 7.49 -10.06 7.79
CA LEU A 174 7.22 -8.69 8.24
C LEU A 174 6.03 -8.60 9.20
N ILE A 175 5.83 -9.62 10.05
CA ILE A 175 4.71 -9.69 11.01
C ILE A 175 4.60 -8.40 11.83
N LYS A 176 5.72 -7.85 12.33
CA LYS A 176 5.70 -6.64 13.18
C LYS A 176 5.28 -5.38 12.41
N CYS A 177 5.58 -5.31 11.12
CA CYS A 177 5.38 -4.12 10.29
C CYS A 177 4.02 -4.14 9.58
N MET A 178 3.64 -5.28 8.99
CA MET A 178 2.47 -5.38 8.11
C MET A 178 1.20 -5.86 8.79
N ARG A 179 1.24 -6.13 10.11
CA ARG A 179 0.10 -6.64 10.89
C ARG A 179 -1.18 -5.82 10.79
N TYR A 180 -1.06 -4.53 10.53
CA TYR A 180 -2.21 -3.62 10.48
C TYR A 180 -2.71 -3.36 9.05
N THR A 181 -2.26 -4.14 8.07
CA THR A 181 -2.54 -3.94 6.64
C THR A 181 -3.59 -4.94 6.17
N PHE A 182 -4.86 -4.63 6.41
CA PHE A 182 -5.97 -5.53 6.13
C PHE A 182 -6.64 -5.27 4.77
N SER A 183 -6.45 -4.06 4.24
CA SER A 183 -7.16 -3.59 3.03
C SER A 183 -6.80 -4.35 1.74
N VAL A 184 -5.68 -5.07 1.74
CA VAL A 184 -5.16 -5.81 0.57
C VAL A 184 -6.10 -6.92 0.11
N TYR A 185 -6.55 -7.78 1.00
CA TYR A 185 -7.40 -8.90 0.61
C TYR A 185 -8.78 -8.43 0.15
N ALA A 186 -9.32 -7.38 0.78
CA ALA A 186 -10.58 -6.78 0.36
C ALA A 186 -10.50 -6.29 -1.09
N ILE A 187 -9.48 -5.50 -1.45
CA ILE A 187 -9.36 -4.99 -2.83
C ILE A 187 -9.07 -6.09 -3.84
N LEU A 188 -8.32 -7.12 -3.45
CA LEU A 188 -8.04 -8.28 -4.29
C LEU A 188 -9.31 -9.10 -4.58
N ILE A 189 -10.13 -9.38 -3.56
CA ILE A 189 -11.42 -10.06 -3.71
C ILE A 189 -12.34 -9.26 -4.64
N LEU A 190 -12.39 -7.94 -4.49
CA LEU A 190 -13.20 -7.08 -5.36
C LEU A 190 -12.68 -7.08 -6.81
N GLY A 191 -11.37 -6.99 -7.00
CA GLY A 191 -10.75 -7.02 -8.32
C GLY A 191 -10.95 -8.35 -9.04
N VAL A 192 -10.75 -9.47 -8.35
CA VAL A 192 -11.04 -10.81 -8.90
C VAL A 192 -12.55 -10.99 -9.10
N GLY A 193 -13.38 -10.45 -8.21
CA GLY A 193 -14.83 -10.39 -8.37
C GLY A 193 -15.24 -9.70 -9.67
N ALA A 194 -14.64 -8.55 -9.99
CA ALA A 194 -14.88 -7.84 -11.24
C ALA A 194 -14.39 -8.59 -12.50
N MET A 195 -13.42 -9.51 -12.36
CA MET A 195 -13.01 -10.43 -13.43
C MET A 195 -13.98 -11.62 -13.54
N PHE A 196 -14.46 -12.11 -12.39
CA PHE A 196 -15.41 -13.21 -12.30
C PHE A 196 -16.76 -12.83 -12.92
N THR A 197 -17.35 -11.70 -12.53
CA THR A 197 -18.66 -11.25 -13.04
C THR A 197 -18.64 -11.05 -14.55
N ARG A 198 -17.51 -10.56 -15.10
CA ARG A 198 -17.32 -10.41 -16.55
C ARG A 198 -17.26 -11.74 -17.30
N SER A 199 -16.72 -12.77 -16.65
CA SER A 199 -16.49 -14.09 -17.24
C SER A 199 -17.64 -15.06 -16.97
N TYR A 200 -18.60 -14.66 -16.13
CA TYR A 200 -19.69 -15.49 -15.66
C TYR A 200 -20.77 -15.64 -16.74
N ARG A 201 -21.07 -16.90 -17.09
CA ARG A 201 -22.21 -17.26 -17.95
C ARG A 201 -23.00 -18.37 -17.26
N VAL A 202 -24.27 -18.09 -16.92
CA VAL A 202 -25.15 -18.96 -16.10
C VAL A 202 -25.22 -20.40 -16.64
N HIS A 203 -25.20 -20.58 -17.97
CA HIS A 203 -25.34 -21.90 -18.60
C HIS A 203 -24.01 -22.61 -18.91
N ASN A 204 -22.86 -21.93 -18.88
CA ASN A 204 -21.55 -22.50 -19.22
C ASN A 204 -20.46 -21.89 -18.35
N PHE A 205 -20.10 -22.57 -17.27
CA PHE A 205 -18.95 -22.17 -16.45
C PHE A 205 -17.66 -22.37 -17.24
N THR A 206 -16.97 -21.26 -17.53
CA THR A 206 -15.63 -21.32 -18.10
C THR A 206 -14.63 -21.74 -17.02
N THR A 207 -13.59 -22.51 -17.39
CA THR A 207 -12.52 -22.92 -16.45
C THR A 207 -11.91 -21.71 -15.72
N ASN A 208 -11.82 -20.57 -16.40
CA ASN A 208 -11.29 -19.33 -15.84
C ASN A 208 -12.21 -18.72 -14.78
N ALA A 209 -13.54 -18.82 -14.95
CA ALA A 209 -14.49 -18.40 -13.92
C ALA A 209 -14.36 -19.28 -12.66
N ILE A 210 -14.17 -20.60 -12.83
CA ILE A 210 -13.89 -21.50 -11.70
C ILE A 210 -12.59 -21.11 -11.00
N TYR A 211 -11.53 -20.82 -11.76
CA TYR A 211 -10.26 -20.38 -11.19
C TYR A 211 -10.39 -19.05 -10.44
N CYS A 212 -11.10 -18.05 -10.99
CA CYS A 212 -11.42 -16.82 -10.26
C CYS A 212 -12.15 -17.09 -8.94
N GLY A 213 -13.16 -17.96 -8.96
CA GLY A 213 -13.91 -18.33 -7.75
C GLY A 213 -13.02 -18.98 -6.68
N PHE A 214 -12.14 -19.91 -7.08
CA PHE A 214 -11.15 -20.50 -6.19
C PHE A 214 -10.18 -19.46 -5.63
N LEU A 215 -9.71 -18.53 -6.46
CA LEU A 215 -8.80 -17.47 -6.03
C LEU A 215 -9.47 -16.52 -5.01
N MET A 216 -10.75 -16.18 -5.21
CA MET A 216 -11.53 -15.40 -4.23
C MET A 216 -11.65 -16.15 -2.90
N LEU A 217 -11.95 -17.46 -2.94
CA LEU A 217 -12.00 -18.30 -1.73
C LEU A 217 -10.64 -18.37 -1.02
N LEU A 218 -9.55 -18.51 -1.78
CA LEU A 218 -8.20 -18.51 -1.23
C LEU A 218 -7.89 -17.17 -0.53
N MET A 219 -8.22 -16.05 -1.17
CA MET A 219 -8.02 -14.70 -0.61
C MET A 219 -8.85 -14.46 0.65
N THR A 220 -10.09 -14.96 0.71
CA THR A 220 -10.92 -14.85 1.92
C THR A 220 -10.33 -15.67 3.07
N ILE A 221 -9.88 -16.90 2.81
CA ILE A 221 -9.20 -17.74 3.81
C ILE A 221 -7.92 -17.04 4.30
N MET A 222 -7.08 -16.53 3.39
CA MET A 222 -5.87 -15.78 3.73
C MET A 222 -6.18 -14.54 4.60
N SER A 223 -7.24 -13.81 4.25
CA SER A 223 -7.71 -12.66 5.04
C SER A 223 -8.13 -13.06 6.45
N MET A 224 -8.87 -14.17 6.59
CA MET A 224 -9.30 -14.68 7.89
C MET A 224 -8.12 -15.14 8.73
N ILE A 225 -7.17 -15.87 8.15
CA ILE A 225 -5.93 -16.27 8.83
C ILE A 225 -5.17 -15.03 9.31
N HIS A 226 -5.04 -14.01 8.46
CA HIS A 226 -4.35 -12.79 8.82
C HIS A 226 -5.07 -12.05 9.96
N LEU A 227 -6.40 -11.93 9.91
CA LEU A 227 -7.20 -11.30 10.95
C LEU A 227 -7.07 -12.04 12.29
N VAL A 228 -7.20 -13.37 12.28
CA VAL A 228 -7.06 -14.21 13.48
C VAL A 228 -5.65 -14.09 14.06
N SER A 229 -4.61 -14.18 13.22
CA SER A 229 -3.22 -13.97 13.61
C SER A 229 -3.00 -12.58 14.23
N ALA A 230 -3.56 -11.55 13.60
CA ALA A 230 -3.50 -10.19 14.10
C ALA A 230 -4.20 -10.07 15.47
N CYS A 231 -5.35 -10.68 15.68
CA CYS A 231 -6.07 -10.70 16.96
C CYS A 231 -5.29 -11.45 18.06
N LEU A 232 -4.84 -12.67 17.79
CA LEU A 232 -4.10 -13.52 18.74
C LEU A 232 -2.76 -12.89 19.17
N CYS A 233 -2.07 -12.21 18.25
CA CYS A 233 -0.85 -11.48 18.61
C CYS A 233 -1.13 -10.22 19.44
N THR A 234 -2.37 -9.73 19.55
CA THR A 234 -2.72 -8.55 20.37
C THR A 234 -2.76 -8.93 21.83
N ASP A 235 -3.38 -10.07 22.13
CA ASP A 235 -3.41 -10.63 23.48
C ASP A 235 -2.00 -10.90 24.02
N LYS A 236 -1.07 -11.39 23.18
CA LYS A 236 0.32 -11.59 23.62
C LYS A 236 1.08 -10.28 23.89
N THR A 237 0.68 -9.17 23.27
CA THR A 237 1.36 -7.85 23.41
C THR A 237 0.73 -6.98 24.51
N ASN A 238 -0.48 -7.32 24.99
CA ASN A 238 -1.15 -6.63 26.10
C ASN A 238 -0.56 -6.93 27.48
N LYS A 239 0.48 -7.77 27.58
CA LYS A 239 1.37 -7.73 28.74
C LYS A 239 2.12 -6.39 28.67
N PRO A 240 1.97 -5.49 29.64
CA PRO A 240 2.54 -4.16 29.55
C PRO A 240 4.03 -4.31 29.28
N LEU A 241 4.49 -3.77 28.15
CA LEU A 241 5.91 -3.50 27.96
C LEU A 241 6.32 -2.66 29.16
N ALA A 242 7.11 -3.24 30.05
CA ALA A 242 7.81 -2.49 31.07
C ALA A 242 8.43 -1.29 30.35
N VAL A 243 7.95 -0.10 30.68
CA VAL A 243 8.49 1.17 30.19
C VAL A 243 9.98 1.10 30.52
N GLN A 244 10.83 0.86 29.52
CA GLN A 244 12.27 0.97 29.72
C GLN A 244 12.57 2.46 29.93
N PRO A 245 12.94 2.88 31.14
CA PRO A 245 12.92 4.28 31.52
C PRO A 245 14.25 4.95 31.17
N HIS A 246 14.69 4.90 29.90
CA HIS A 246 15.92 5.59 29.47
C HIS A 246 16.13 5.57 27.94
N TRP A 247 15.19 6.11 27.17
CA TRP A 247 15.52 6.55 25.80
C TRP A 247 15.96 8.00 25.85
N LYS A 248 17.27 8.25 25.73
CA LYS A 248 17.82 9.60 25.62
C LYS A 248 17.43 10.20 24.27
N LEU A 249 17.06 11.48 24.27
CA LEU A 249 16.75 12.29 23.08
C LEU A 249 17.80 12.15 21.94
N ALA A 250 19.04 11.79 22.30
CA ALA A 250 20.18 11.60 21.40
C ALA A 250 20.02 10.47 20.36
N ASP A 251 19.18 9.46 20.61
CA ASP A 251 18.99 8.34 19.66
C ASP A 251 17.94 8.60 18.58
N CYS A 252 17.16 9.69 18.70
CA CYS A 252 16.25 10.13 17.66
C CYS A 252 17.00 11.03 16.67
N LYS A 253 17.55 10.43 15.59
CA LYS A 253 18.10 11.20 14.46
C LYS A 253 16.95 11.98 13.80
N THR A 254 16.86 13.25 14.15
CA THR A 254 15.94 14.26 13.63
C THR A 254 16.57 14.96 12.44
N VAL A 255 15.76 15.29 11.42
CA VAL A 255 16.25 16.00 10.22
C VAL A 255 16.35 17.50 10.48
N CYS A 256 15.43 18.05 11.28
CA CYS A 256 15.51 19.42 11.75
C CYS A 256 16.04 19.42 13.19
N GLN A 257 17.28 19.86 13.39
CA GLN A 257 17.71 20.22 14.74
C GLN A 257 17.03 21.54 15.14
N PRO A 258 16.51 21.66 16.36
CA PRO A 258 16.01 22.94 16.83
C PRO A 258 17.16 23.96 16.83
N GLU A 259 17.04 25.01 16.03
CA GLU A 259 17.88 26.19 16.18
C GLU A 259 17.63 26.79 17.57
N GLY A 260 18.70 26.91 18.37
CA GLY A 260 18.66 27.69 19.60
C GLY A 260 19.28 27.01 20.81
N LYS A 261 20.62 26.97 20.86
CA LYS A 261 21.31 27.12 22.15
C LYS A 261 20.99 28.52 22.68
N ILE A 262 19.94 28.65 23.49
CA ILE A 262 19.81 29.83 24.36
C ILE A 262 20.93 29.69 25.39
N LYS A 263 22.02 30.42 25.18
CA LYS A 263 23.03 30.69 26.19
C LYS A 263 22.33 31.31 27.40
N GLN A 264 22.06 30.53 28.45
CA GLN A 264 21.98 31.10 29.79
C GLN A 264 23.39 31.54 30.16
N LYS A 265 23.69 32.82 29.92
CA LYS A 265 24.85 33.50 30.49
C LYS A 265 24.37 34.80 31.10
N HIS A 266 24.64 34.93 32.40
CA HIS A 266 24.54 36.11 33.27
C HIS A 266 23.16 36.48 33.81
N GLN A 267 22.98 36.21 35.10
CA GLN A 267 22.85 37.28 36.11
C GLN A 267 23.39 36.75 37.44
N ASN A 268 24.55 37.30 37.84
CA ASN A 268 24.92 37.48 39.25
C ASN A 268 24.15 38.69 39.77
#